data_AF-A0A2D7BSP9-F1
#
_entry.id   AF-A0A2D7BSP9-F1
#
_cell.length_a   1.000
_cell.length_b   1.000
_cell.length_c   1.000
_cell.angle_alpha   90.00
_cell.angle_beta   90.00
_cell.angle_gamma   90.00
#
_symmetry.space_group_name_H-M   'P 1'
#
loop_
_entity.id
_entity.type
_entity.pdbx_description
1 polymer ?
#
loop_
_entity_poly.entity_id
_entity_poly.type
_entity_poly.pdbx_seq_one_letter_code
_entity_poly.pdbx_strand_id
1 'polypeptide(L)'
;MHYKLRLGIMGEEFYAIIKLVSGEEIFSLVISDEVNDETVIVLQSPVIINMFTSHEGSYLKVKPWVELSDEDFFIIKMDKIIYITESKDQKLINVYNDYISNPDEIDMKISNNRIKPDSSMGYISSVKDARKRLEDIFKGLKES
;
A
#
# COMPACT_ATOMS: atom_id res chain seq x y z
N MET A 1 22.52 -33.97 -0.18
CA MET A 1 22.52 -32.57 -0.67
C MET A 1 21.33 -31.89 0.01
N HIS A 2 21.54 -31.35 1.21
CA HIS A 2 20.48 -30.68 1.97
C HIS A 2 20.46 -29.21 1.56
N TYR A 3 19.48 -28.84 0.74
CA TYR A 3 19.15 -27.46 0.46
C TYR A 3 18.45 -26.93 1.72
N LYS A 4 19.23 -26.44 2.69
CA LYS A 4 18.69 -25.62 3.77
C LYS A 4 18.25 -24.32 3.08
N LEU A 5 16.95 -24.23 2.76
CA LEU A 5 16.33 -22.98 2.35
C LEU A 5 16.76 -21.95 3.40
N ARG A 6 17.59 -20.99 2.98
CA ARG A 6 17.85 -19.78 3.76
C ARG A 6 16.54 -18.99 3.79
N LEU A 7 15.58 -19.42 4.62
CA LEU A 7 14.82 -18.41 5.34
C LEU A 7 15.87 -17.52 6.02
N GLY A 8 15.65 -16.20 6.03
CA GLY A 8 16.58 -15.21 6.58
C GLY A 8 17.26 -15.70 7.85
N ILE A 9 18.50 -15.27 8.06
CA ILE A 9 19.28 -15.65 9.25
C ILE A 9 18.39 -15.38 10.47
N MET A 10 18.19 -16.37 11.34
CA MET A 10 17.25 -16.29 12.47
C MET A 10 17.40 -14.94 13.19
N GLY A 11 16.31 -14.17 13.27
CA GLY A 11 16.29 -12.82 13.84
C GLY A 11 16.50 -11.65 12.86
N GLU A 12 16.71 -11.89 11.57
CA GLU A 12 16.72 -10.83 10.55
C GLU A 12 15.33 -10.56 9.97
N GLU A 13 14.99 -9.28 9.86
CA GLU A 13 13.76 -8.81 9.24
C GLU A 13 13.92 -8.75 7.71
N PHE A 14 12.97 -9.28 6.96
CA PHE A 14 12.98 -9.20 5.50
C PHE A 14 11.58 -9.06 4.91
N TYR A 15 11.47 -8.34 3.80
CA TYR A 15 10.20 -8.23 3.07
C TYR A 15 9.92 -9.53 2.33
N ALA A 16 8.73 -10.09 2.52
CA ALA A 16 8.37 -11.35 1.91
C ALA A 16 6.97 -11.35 1.30
N ILE A 17 6.83 -12.12 0.23
CA ILE A 17 5.53 -12.56 -0.30
C ILE A 17 5.27 -13.95 0.28
N ILE A 18 4.11 -14.11 0.91
CA ILE A 18 3.73 -15.33 1.62
C ILE A 18 2.42 -15.83 1.02
N LYS A 19 2.43 -17.08 0.56
CA LYS A 19 1.23 -17.79 0.13
C LYS A 19 0.69 -18.62 1.27
N LEU A 20 -0.52 -18.33 1.71
CA LEU A 20 -1.19 -19.09 2.75
C LEU A 20 -1.93 -20.30 2.18
N VAL A 21 -2.20 -21.29 3.03
CA VAL A 21 -3.02 -22.46 2.67
C VAL A 21 -4.46 -22.11 2.28
N SER A 22 -4.93 -20.91 2.68
CA SER A 22 -6.21 -20.34 2.26
C SER A 22 -6.23 -19.97 0.76
N GLY A 23 -5.06 -19.86 0.12
CA GLY A 23 -4.90 -19.39 -1.25
C GLY A 23 -4.59 -17.89 -1.36
N GLU A 24 -4.61 -17.16 -0.25
CA GLU A 24 -4.26 -15.73 -0.20
C GLU A 24 -2.75 -15.52 -0.38
N GLU A 25 -2.37 -14.43 -1.06
CA GLU A 25 -1.00 -13.94 -1.12
C GLU A 25 -0.91 -12.63 -0.37
N ILE A 26 -0.08 -12.62 0.66
CA ILE A 26 0.17 -11.46 1.50
C ILE A 26 1.61 -10.98 1.32
N PHE A 27 1.81 -9.69 1.52
CA PHE A 27 3.10 -9.04 1.58
C PHE A 27 3.31 -8.44 2.97
N SER A 28 4.48 -8.66 3.56
CA SER A 28 4.75 -8.26 4.95
C SER A 28 6.25 -8.10 5.15
N LEU A 29 6.64 -7.29 6.14
CA LEU A 29 7.93 -7.47 6.79
C LEU A 29 7.84 -8.69 7.72
N VAL A 30 8.83 -9.56 7.63
CA VAL A 30 8.81 -10.90 8.25
C VAL A 30 10.00 -11.11 9.14
N ILE A 31 9.76 -11.71 10.31
CA ILE A 31 10.77 -12.17 11.26
C ILE A 31 10.48 -13.64 11.60
N SER A 32 11.52 -14.48 11.57
CA SER A 32 11.43 -15.87 12.05
C SER A 32 11.83 -15.96 13.51
N ASP A 33 11.02 -16.67 14.31
CA ASP A 33 11.27 -16.88 15.73
C ASP A 33 10.97 -18.35 16.13
N GLU A 34 11.56 -18.81 17.23
CA GLU A 34 11.33 -20.13 17.80
C GLU A 34 10.58 -20.01 19.12
N VAL A 35 9.31 -20.45 19.13
CA VAL A 35 8.47 -20.44 20.32
C VAL A 35 8.19 -21.89 20.70
N ASN A 36 8.68 -22.32 21.87
CA ASN A 36 8.47 -23.67 22.40
C ASN A 36 8.87 -24.81 21.44
N ASP A 37 10.03 -24.70 20.79
CA ASP A 37 10.54 -25.68 19.81
C ASP A 37 9.73 -25.75 18.49
N GLU A 38 8.74 -24.85 18.31
CA GLU A 38 8.04 -24.62 17.06
C GLU A 38 8.54 -23.33 16.39
N THR A 39 8.98 -23.41 15.13
CA THR A 39 9.30 -22.23 14.34
C THR A 39 8.00 -21.53 13.94
N VAL A 40 7.87 -20.27 14.37
CA VAL A 40 6.78 -19.38 13.99
C VAL A 40 7.31 -18.21 13.18
N ILE A 41 6.40 -17.56 12.48
CA ILE A 41 6.71 -16.38 11.70
C ILE A 41 5.88 -15.22 12.21
N VAL A 42 6.57 -14.13 12.52
CA VAL A 42 5.97 -12.86 12.90
C VAL A 42 5.88 -11.98 11.65
N LEU A 43 4.68 -11.48 11.40
CA LEU A 43 4.33 -10.60 10.30
C LEU A 43 4.03 -9.23 10.86
N GLN A 44 4.72 -8.20 10.39
CA GLN A 44 4.36 -6.82 10.67
C GLN A 44 3.46 -6.27 9.56
N SER A 45 2.32 -5.70 9.94
CA SER A 45 1.32 -5.03 9.09
C SER A 45 1.09 -5.73 7.74
N PRO A 46 0.70 -7.03 7.72
CA PRO A 46 0.54 -7.79 6.50
C PRO A 46 -0.56 -7.21 5.60
N VAL A 47 -0.27 -7.10 4.31
CA VAL A 47 -1.18 -6.55 3.30
C VAL A 47 -1.42 -7.50 2.14
N ILE A 48 -2.59 -7.36 1.51
CA ILE A 48 -2.91 -7.99 0.23
C ILE A 48 -2.72 -6.93 -0.86
N ILE A 49 -1.89 -7.24 -1.86
CA ILE A 49 -1.62 -6.35 -3.00
C ILE A 49 -2.24 -6.97 -4.25
N ASN A 50 -3.28 -6.31 -4.77
CA ASN A 50 -3.97 -6.74 -5.99
C ASN A 50 -3.59 -5.83 -7.16
N MET A 51 -3.15 -6.43 -8.27
CA MET A 51 -2.91 -5.71 -9.52
C MET A 51 -4.14 -5.81 -10.43
N PHE A 52 -4.70 -4.67 -10.79
CA PHE A 52 -5.78 -4.55 -11.76
C PHE A 52 -5.22 -3.98 -13.07
N THR A 53 -5.44 -4.68 -14.17
CA THR A 53 -5.12 -4.18 -15.52
C THR A 53 -6.40 -3.74 -16.20
N SER A 54 -6.44 -2.48 -16.64
CA SER A 54 -7.52 -1.91 -17.45
C SER A 54 -6.96 -1.38 -18.77
N HIS A 55 -7.84 -1.04 -19.72
CA HIS A 55 -7.44 -0.41 -20.97
C HIS A 55 -6.73 0.94 -20.74
N GLU A 56 -7.03 1.62 -19.63
CA GLU A 56 -6.42 2.91 -19.24
C GLU A 56 -5.11 2.77 -18.43
N GLY A 57 -4.70 1.55 -18.08
CA GLY A 57 -3.45 1.30 -17.35
C GLY A 57 -3.57 0.24 -16.26
N SER A 58 -2.49 0.05 -15.50
CA SER A 58 -2.43 -0.85 -14.35
C SER A 58 -2.53 -0.08 -13.04
N TYR A 59 -3.38 -0.55 -12.13
CA TYR A 59 -3.55 0.01 -10.79
C TYR A 59 -3.24 -1.05 -9.74
N LEU A 60 -2.54 -0.67 -8.67
CA LEU A 60 -2.36 -1.52 -7.50
C LEU A 60 -3.36 -1.09 -6.43
N LYS A 61 -4.05 -2.06 -5.84
CA LYS A 61 -4.86 -1.86 -4.65
C LYS A 61 -4.21 -2.60 -3.50
N VAL A 62 -3.86 -1.86 -2.45
CA VAL A 62 -3.33 -2.40 -1.22
C VAL A 62 -4.44 -2.43 -0.18
N LYS A 63 -4.56 -3.55 0.55
CA LYS A 63 -5.52 -3.72 1.65
C LYS A 63 -4.84 -4.39 2.83
N PRO A 64 -5.24 -4.09 4.09
CA PRO A 64 -4.80 -4.90 5.22
C PRO A 64 -5.28 -6.34 5.06
N TRP A 65 -4.48 -7.30 5.52
CA TRP A 65 -4.90 -8.71 5.54
C TRP A 65 -6.03 -8.94 6.56
N VAL A 66 -5.97 -8.27 7.71
CA VAL A 66 -7.00 -8.33 8.75
C VAL A 66 -7.69 -6.97 8.86
N GLU A 67 -8.83 -6.82 8.18
CA GLU A 67 -9.59 -5.54 8.12
C GLU A 67 -10.24 -5.12 9.46
N LEU A 68 -10.36 -6.04 10.42
CA LEU A 68 -11.07 -5.83 11.70
C LEU A 68 -10.13 -5.72 12.91
N SER A 69 -8.82 -5.59 12.67
CA SER A 69 -7.81 -5.54 13.72
C SER A 69 -6.97 -4.28 13.58
N ASP A 70 -6.74 -3.62 14.71
CA ASP A 70 -5.83 -2.47 14.82
C ASP A 70 -4.40 -2.90 15.21
N GLU A 71 -4.17 -4.21 15.35
CA GLU A 71 -2.86 -4.79 15.69
C GLU A 71 -1.89 -4.74 14.51
N ASP A 72 -0.63 -4.43 14.80
CA ASP A 72 0.45 -4.39 13.79
C ASP A 72 1.17 -5.73 13.63
N PHE A 73 1.17 -6.60 14.64
CA PHE A 73 1.94 -7.84 14.62
C PHE A 73 1.05 -9.08 14.63
N PHE A 74 1.29 -9.98 13.69
CA PHE A 74 0.55 -11.23 13.55
C PHE A 74 1.53 -12.41 13.57
N ILE A 75 1.24 -13.40 14.42
CA ILE A 75 2.05 -14.62 14.51
C ILE A 75 1.33 -15.72 13.75
N ILE A 76 2.00 -16.32 12.78
CA ILE A 76 1.49 -17.46 12.03
C ILE A 76 2.41 -18.66 12.17
N LYS A 77 1.79 -19.84 12.23
CA LYS A 77 2.50 -21.11 12.22
C LYS A 77 2.91 -21.47 10.79
N MET A 78 4.06 -22.14 10.67
CA MET A 78 4.60 -22.60 9.39
C MET A 78 3.68 -23.58 8.65
N ASP A 79 2.83 -24.33 9.35
CA ASP A 79 1.88 -25.28 8.75
C ASP A 79 0.76 -24.60 7.94
N LYS A 80 0.56 -23.28 8.11
CA LYS A 80 -0.42 -22.48 7.36
C LYS A 80 0.16 -21.82 6.13
N ILE A 81 1.43 -22.09 5.80
CA ILE A 81 2.14 -21.43 4.70
C ILE A 81 2.48 -22.46 3.62
N ILE A 82 2.14 -22.14 2.37
CA ILE A 82 2.52 -22.93 1.18
C ILE A 82 3.94 -22.56 0.75
N TYR A 83 4.22 -21.26 0.59
CA TYR A 83 5.56 -20.77 0.27
C TYR A 83 5.80 -19.38 0.84
N ILE A 84 7.08 -19.07 1.03
CA ILE A 84 7.59 -17.74 1.40
C ILE A 84 8.70 -17.42 0.41
N THR A 85 8.67 -16.22 -0.14
CA THR A 85 9.75 -15.73 -0.98
C THR A 85 10.14 -14.33 -0.54
N GLU A 86 11.45 -14.12 -0.34
CA GLU A 86 12.01 -12.80 -0.06
C GLU A 86 11.85 -11.91 -1.30
N SER A 87 11.23 -10.75 -1.14
CA SER A 87 11.12 -9.77 -2.21
C SER A 87 12.19 -8.69 -2.08
N LYS A 88 12.95 -8.49 -3.15
CA LYS A 88 13.92 -7.39 -3.30
C LYS A 88 13.42 -6.33 -4.28
N ASP A 89 12.15 -6.41 -4.68
CA ASP A 89 11.55 -5.44 -5.59
C ASP A 89 11.29 -4.12 -4.86
N GLN A 90 12.12 -3.13 -5.16
CA GLN A 90 12.03 -1.77 -4.66
C GLN A 90 10.64 -1.15 -4.87
N LYS A 91 9.94 -1.47 -5.96
CA LYS A 91 8.60 -0.91 -6.21
C LYS A 91 7.59 -1.42 -5.19
N LEU A 92 7.62 -2.71 -4.91
CA LEU A 92 6.70 -3.35 -3.97
C LEU A 92 6.99 -2.88 -2.53
N ILE A 93 8.27 -2.79 -2.19
CA ILE A 93 8.73 -2.28 -0.89
C ILE A 93 8.28 -0.82 -0.70
N ASN A 94 8.42 0.03 -1.71
CA ASN A 94 7.98 1.42 -1.63
C ASN A 94 6.47 1.52 -1.44
N VAL A 95 5.68 0.79 -2.23
CA VAL A 95 4.21 0.74 -2.09
C VAL A 95 3.79 0.32 -0.68
N TYR A 96 4.48 -0.67 -0.10
CA TYR A 96 4.23 -1.11 1.25
C TYR A 96 4.61 -0.07 2.31
N ASN A 97 5.79 0.54 2.20
CA ASN A 97 6.24 1.57 3.13
C ASN A 97 5.36 2.83 3.08
N ASP A 98 4.92 3.20 1.88
CA ASP A 98 3.99 4.30 1.67
C ASP A 98 2.64 3.99 2.33
N TYR A 99 2.17 2.74 2.24
CA TYR A 99 0.94 2.27 2.91
C TYR A 99 1.04 2.36 4.43
N ILE A 100 2.16 1.91 5.02
CA ILE A 100 2.38 2.02 6.47
C ILE A 100 2.44 3.48 6.92
N SER A 101 3.11 4.33 6.14
CA SER A 101 3.32 5.74 6.52
C SER A 101 2.06 6.58 6.37
N ASN A 102 1.19 6.28 5.40
CA ASN A 102 -0.01 7.04 5.09
C ASN A 102 -1.22 6.10 4.91
N PRO A 103 -1.76 5.52 6.01
CA PRO A 103 -2.87 4.58 5.94
C PRO A 103 -4.16 5.21 5.40
N ASP A 104 -4.28 6.54 5.39
CA ASP A 104 -5.46 7.27 4.88
C ASP A 104 -5.42 7.54 3.36
N GLU A 105 -4.28 7.35 2.67
CA GLU A 105 -4.11 7.53 1.22
C GLU A 105 -4.19 6.17 0.48
N ILE A 106 -5.30 5.42 0.64
CA ILE A 106 -5.44 4.02 0.20
C ILE A 106 -5.51 3.83 -1.34
N ASP A 107 -5.76 4.89 -2.11
CA ASP A 107 -5.84 4.83 -3.58
C ASP A 107 -4.56 5.35 -4.25
N MET A 108 -3.47 4.58 -4.15
CA MET A 108 -2.25 4.87 -4.91
C MET A 108 -2.45 4.57 -6.40
N LYS A 109 -2.83 5.59 -7.17
CA LYS A 109 -2.64 5.55 -8.63
C LYS A 109 -1.14 5.49 -8.90
N ILE A 110 -0.66 4.34 -9.39
CA ILE A 110 0.62 4.28 -10.12
C ILE A 110 0.41 4.96 -11.48
N SER A 111 0.26 6.28 -11.47
CA SER A 111 0.51 7.07 -12.66
C SER A 111 1.98 7.41 -12.65
N ASN A 112 2.72 6.92 -13.64
CA ASN A 112 4.04 7.45 -13.95
C ASN A 112 4.00 8.98 -13.85
N ASN A 113 4.75 9.55 -12.90
CA ASN A 113 5.07 10.97 -12.79
C ASN A 113 3.88 11.94 -12.55
N ARG A 114 3.09 11.79 -11.47
CA ARG A 114 2.16 12.88 -11.06
C ARG A 114 2.30 13.25 -9.59
N ILE A 115 2.58 14.54 -9.41
CA ILE A 115 2.74 15.31 -8.18
C ILE A 115 1.46 15.23 -7.35
N LYS A 116 1.59 15.17 -6.01
CA LYS A 116 0.46 15.20 -5.06
C LYS A 116 -0.48 16.38 -5.40
N PRO A 117 -1.80 16.19 -5.48
CA PRO A 117 -2.72 17.30 -5.70
C PRO A 117 -2.67 18.24 -4.50
N ASP A 118 -2.16 19.45 -4.71
CA ASP A 118 -2.26 20.54 -3.74
C ASP A 118 -3.75 20.90 -3.54
N SER A 119 -4.09 21.38 -2.34
CA SER A 119 -5.42 21.83 -1.92
C SER A 119 -6.06 22.89 -2.85
N SER A 120 -5.27 23.47 -3.75
CA SER A 120 -5.72 24.34 -4.84
C SER A 120 -6.46 23.61 -5.98
N MET A 121 -6.41 22.27 -6.06
CA MET A 121 -7.00 21.46 -7.15
C MET A 121 -8.53 21.25 -7.06
N GLY A 122 -9.24 22.14 -6.37
CA GLY A 122 -10.71 22.25 -6.38
C GLY A 122 -11.21 23.66 -6.05
N TYR A 123 -10.30 24.61 -5.82
CA TYR A 123 -10.65 25.99 -5.50
C TYR A 123 -10.81 26.80 -6.78
N ILE A 124 -12.06 26.94 -7.22
CA ILE A 124 -12.37 27.64 -8.49
C ILE A 124 -12.17 29.16 -8.33
N SER A 125 -12.48 29.74 -7.17
CA SER A 125 -12.15 31.12 -6.73
C SER A 125 -12.82 31.45 -5.38
N SER A 126 -12.43 32.55 -4.74
CA SER A 126 -13.19 33.06 -3.58
C SER A 126 -14.54 33.63 -4.03
N VAL A 127 -15.54 33.65 -3.14
CA VAL A 127 -16.83 34.33 -3.39
C VAL A 127 -16.63 35.79 -3.80
N LYS A 128 -15.59 36.44 -3.24
CA LYS A 128 -15.26 37.84 -3.54
C LYS A 128 -14.73 38.02 -4.97
N ASP A 129 -13.92 37.08 -5.44
CA ASP A 129 -13.35 37.09 -6.79
C ASP A 129 -14.40 36.72 -7.84
N ALA A 130 -15.25 35.73 -7.55
CA ALA A 130 -16.38 35.37 -8.41
C ALA A 130 -17.37 36.54 -8.56
N ARG A 131 -17.67 37.26 -7.48
CA ARG A 131 -18.51 38.47 -7.52
C ARG A 131 -17.90 39.55 -8.40
N LYS A 132 -16.60 39.83 -8.25
CA LYS A 132 -15.91 40.84 -9.04
C LYS A 132 -15.94 40.50 -10.54
N ARG A 133 -15.68 39.24 -10.90
CA ARG A 133 -15.77 38.75 -12.29
C ARG A 133 -17.16 38.95 -12.89
N LEU A 134 -18.23 38.69 -12.13
CA LEU A 134 -19.61 38.91 -12.59
C LEU A 134 -19.93 40.40 -12.76
N GLU A 135 -19.46 41.25 -11.86
CA GLU A 135 -19.64 42.70 -11.97
C GLU A 135 -18.90 43.30 -13.17
N ASP A 136 -17.70 42.80 -13.47
CA ASP A 136 -16.92 43.24 -14.62
C ASP A 136 -17.57 42.83 -15.96
N ILE A 137 -18.09 41.60 -16.06
CA ILE A 137 -18.87 41.14 -17.23
C ILE A 137 -20.14 42.00 -17.40
N PHE A 138 -20.85 42.28 -16.31
CA PHE A 138 -22.08 43.06 -16.35
C PHE A 138 -21.85 44.53 -16.74
N LYS A 139 -20.74 45.13 -16.31
CA LYS A 139 -20.38 46.51 -16.72
C LYS A 139 -19.93 46.57 -18.18
N GLY A 140 -19.16 45.58 -18.65
CA GLY A 140 -18.76 45.49 -20.05
C GLY A 140 -19.93 45.35 -21.03
N LEU A 141 -21.03 44.73 -20.61
CA LEU A 141 -22.29 44.65 -21.38
C LEU A 141 -23.07 45.97 -21.43
N LYS A 142 -22.76 46.93 -20.55
CA LYS A 142 -23.47 48.22 -20.45
C LYS A 142 -22.82 49.32 -21.29
N GLU A 143 -21.60 49.08 -21.78
CA GLU A 143 -20.82 50.01 -22.62
C GLU A 143 -20.76 49.57 -24.11
N SER A 144 -21.55 48.56 -24.51
CA SER A 144 -21.85 48.20 -25.91
C SER A 144 -23.31 48.50 -26.24
#